data_AF-A0A968NMG4-F1
#
_entry.id   AF-A0A968NMG4-F1
#
_cell.length_a   1.000
_cell.length_b   1.000
_cell.length_c   1.000
_cell.angle_alpha   90.00
_cell.angle_beta   90.00
_cell.angle_gamma   90.00
#
_symmetry.space_group_name_H-M   'P 1'
#
loop_
_entity.id
_entity.type
_entity.pdbx_description
1 polymer ?
#
loop_
_entity_poly.entity_id
_entity_poly.type
_entity_poly.pdbx_seq_one_letter_code
_entity_poly.pdbx_strand_id
1 'polypeptide(L)'
;MSSISIKPQNLPEKLIWYYIIYTYPMYLLGAQYNCATLLATFLTCYLLWKWWNQTENTPTLERINISVTSWVWLLAVVVIEIALVIGHLNFNLDASQIIRSSLNWYRNWGIFALFVLVGHLNIRTKLIYRAACILSYQSLFIVIISSLAAFFKF
;
A
#
# COMPACT_ATOMS: atom_id res chain seq x y z
N MET A 1 -1.32 24.59 -26.02
CA MET A 1 -1.22 24.17 -24.60
C MET A 1 -0.77 22.71 -24.59
N SER A 2 0.53 22.44 -24.49
CA SER A 2 1.04 21.06 -24.55
C SER A 2 0.49 20.29 -23.34
N SER A 3 -0.18 19.18 -23.59
CA SER A 3 -0.65 18.31 -22.52
C SER A 3 0.58 17.72 -21.83
N ILE A 4 0.91 18.25 -20.65
CA ILE A 4 2.01 17.72 -19.84
C ILE A 4 1.63 16.28 -19.48
N SER A 5 2.23 15.32 -20.16
CA SER A 5 2.06 13.90 -19.87
C SER A 5 2.73 13.62 -18.53
N ILE A 6 1.93 13.50 -17.47
CA ILE A 6 2.42 13.15 -16.13
C ILE A 6 2.88 11.68 -16.19
N LYS A 7 4.18 11.47 -16.05
CA LYS A 7 4.81 10.15 -16.04
C LYS A 7 5.59 9.95 -14.74
N PRO A 8 5.68 8.71 -14.23
CA PRO A 8 6.50 8.40 -13.06
C PRO A 8 7.98 8.64 -13.37
N GLN A 9 8.69 9.30 -12.46
CA GLN A 9 10.09 9.72 -12.64
C GLN A 9 11.07 8.86 -11.85
N ASN A 10 10.69 8.41 -10.66
CA ASN A 10 11.56 7.59 -9.80
C ASN A 10 10.97 6.20 -9.58
N LEU A 11 11.75 5.34 -8.91
CA LEU A 11 11.37 3.96 -8.65
C LEU A 11 10.08 3.85 -7.79
N PRO A 12 9.96 4.54 -6.63
CA PRO A 12 8.71 4.53 -5.85
C PRO A 12 7.48 4.92 -6.66
N GLU A 13 7.59 5.99 -7.45
CA GLU A 13 6.53 6.46 -8.33
C GLU A 13 6.13 5.43 -9.38
N LYS A 14 7.10 4.76 -10.02
CA LYS A 14 6.82 3.72 -11.02
C LYS A 14 6.05 2.56 -10.40
N LEU A 15 6.52 2.06 -9.25
CA LEU A 15 5.89 0.92 -8.59
C LEU A 15 4.45 1.24 -8.16
N ILE A 16 4.22 2.39 -7.53
CA ILE A 16 2.87 2.82 -7.10
C ILE A 16 1.97 3.07 -8.32
N TRP A 17 2.48 3.75 -9.34
CA TRP A 17 1.72 4.06 -10.56
C TRP A 17 1.20 2.78 -11.24
N TYR A 18 2.09 1.82 -11.49
CA TYR A 18 1.70 0.57 -12.14
C TYR A 18 0.83 -0.30 -11.24
N TYR A 19 1.07 -0.32 -9.93
CA TYR A 19 0.19 -1.01 -8.99
C TYR A 19 -1.26 -0.49 -9.08
N ILE A 20 -1.45 0.84 -9.10
CA ILE A 20 -2.79 1.44 -9.22
C ILE A 20 -3.42 1.14 -10.58
N ILE A 21 -2.71 1.34 -11.70
CA ILE A 21 -3.27 1.15 -13.04
C ILE A 21 -3.60 -0.32 -13.35
N TYR A 22 -2.81 -1.25 -12.82
CA TYR A 22 -3.02 -2.69 -12.99
C TYR A 22 -3.89 -3.32 -11.90
N THR A 23 -4.64 -2.53 -11.13
CA THR A 23 -5.56 -3.03 -10.08
C THR A 23 -6.47 -4.12 -10.61
N TYR A 24 -7.12 -3.94 -11.76
CA TYR A 24 -8.07 -4.92 -12.29
C TYR A 24 -7.43 -6.23 -12.79
N PRO A 25 -6.35 -6.19 -13.59
CA PRO A 25 -5.60 -7.40 -13.89
C PRO A 25 -5.11 -8.14 -12.63
N MET A 26 -4.60 -7.42 -11.62
CA MET A 26 -4.18 -8.03 -10.35
C MET A 26 -5.36 -8.63 -9.58
N TYR A 27 -6.51 -7.96 -9.59
CA TYR A 27 -7.75 -8.44 -8.97
C TYR A 27 -8.22 -9.76 -9.61
N LEU A 28 -8.26 -9.83 -10.94
CA LEU A 28 -8.66 -11.03 -11.68
C LEU A 28 -7.74 -12.23 -11.42
N LEU A 29 -6.46 -11.97 -11.20
CA LEU A 29 -5.48 -13.00 -10.84
C LEU A 29 -5.52 -13.39 -9.34
N GLY A 30 -6.36 -12.74 -8.53
CA GLY A 30 -6.37 -12.93 -7.07
C GLY A 30 -5.08 -12.45 -6.39
N ALA A 31 -4.24 -11.69 -7.10
CA ALA A 31 -2.90 -11.31 -6.65
C ALA A 31 -2.88 -10.01 -5.83
N GLN A 32 -3.98 -9.26 -5.79
CA GLN A 32 -4.02 -7.91 -5.24
C GLN A 32 -3.51 -7.81 -3.80
N TYR A 33 -3.95 -8.68 -2.89
CA TYR A 33 -3.48 -8.67 -1.50
C TYR A 33 -1.98 -8.98 -1.37
N ASN A 34 -1.47 -9.92 -2.17
CA ASN A 34 -0.06 -10.29 -2.17
C ASN A 34 0.79 -9.17 -2.77
N CYS A 35 0.38 -8.60 -3.90
CA CYS A 35 1.05 -7.48 -4.53
C CYS A 35 1.08 -6.24 -3.63
N ALA A 36 -0.02 -5.91 -2.95
CA ALA A 36 -0.08 -4.82 -1.99
C ALA A 36 0.96 -5.00 -0.90
N THR A 37 0.94 -6.18 -0.28
CA THR A 37 1.85 -6.53 0.82
C THR A 37 3.30 -6.41 0.38
N LEU A 38 3.68 -7.07 -0.72
CA LEU A 38 5.03 -7.01 -1.27
C LEU A 38 5.46 -5.58 -1.61
N LEU A 39 4.57 -4.78 -2.20
CA LEU A 39 4.84 -3.38 -2.53
C LEU A 39 5.11 -2.54 -1.27
N ALA A 40 4.24 -2.65 -0.26
CA ALA A 40 4.37 -1.89 0.99
C ALA A 40 5.64 -2.28 1.74
N THR A 41 5.92 -3.59 1.88
CA THR A 41 7.15 -4.08 2.55
C THR A 41 8.38 -3.61 1.81
N PHE A 42 8.44 -3.80 0.49
CA PHE A 42 9.60 -3.43 -0.32
C PHE A 42 9.88 -1.93 -0.26
N LEU A 43 8.85 -1.09 -0.44
CA LEU A 43 9.01 0.36 -0.37
C LEU A 43 9.36 0.84 1.04
N THR A 44 8.87 0.17 2.08
CA THR A 44 9.26 0.49 3.47
C THR A 44 10.73 0.14 3.71
N CYS A 45 11.19 -1.05 3.29
CA CYS A 45 12.61 -1.42 3.37
C CYS A 45 13.48 -0.43 2.60
N TYR A 46 13.06 -0.01 1.40
CA TYR A 46 13.74 1.00 0.61
C TYR A 46 13.79 2.37 1.32
N LEU A 47 12.69 2.78 1.94
CA LEU A 47 12.62 4.00 2.76
C LEU A 47 13.58 3.94 3.94
N LEU A 48 13.56 2.84 4.71
CA LEU A 48 14.42 2.67 5.88
C LEU A 48 15.89 2.66 5.48
N TRP A 49 16.23 2.00 4.38
CA TRP A 49 17.58 2.01 3.82
C TRP A 49 18.03 3.42 3.39
N LYS A 50 17.17 4.19 2.71
CA LYS A 50 17.47 5.59 2.38
C LYS A 50 17.60 6.47 3.61
N TRP A 51 16.72 6.30 4.59
CA TRP A 51 16.71 7.06 5.82
C TRP A 51 17.97 6.80 6.67
N TRP A 52 18.41 5.54 6.74
CA TRP A 52 19.63 5.15 7.45
C TRP A 52 20.91 5.67 6.79
N ASN A 53 20.97 5.69 5.45
CA ASN A 53 22.14 6.16 4.70
C ASN A 53 22.14 7.67 4.44
N GLN A 54 21.21 8.40 5.03
CA GLN A 54 21.13 9.85 4.87
C GLN A 54 22.31 10.52 5.59
N THR A 55 22.98 11.43 4.90
CA THR A 55 24.09 12.22 5.45
C THR A 55 23.74 13.71 5.41
N GLU A 56 24.54 14.55 6.05
CA GLU A 56 24.34 16.01 6.02
C GLU A 56 24.35 16.57 4.59
N ASN A 57 25.11 15.92 3.69
CA ASN A 57 25.24 16.28 2.28
C ASN A 57 24.06 15.82 1.41
N THR A 58 23.09 15.08 1.94
CA THR A 58 21.92 14.63 1.16
C THR A 58 21.07 15.84 0.73
N PRO A 59 20.70 15.97 -0.57
CA PRO A 59 19.87 17.06 -1.06
C PRO A 59 18.57 17.21 -0.25
N THR A 60 18.16 18.44 0.04
CA THR A 60 16.95 18.72 0.83
C THR A 60 15.69 18.10 0.24
N LEU A 61 15.60 17.97 -1.09
CA LEU A 61 14.49 17.32 -1.80
C LEU A 61 14.45 15.79 -1.64
N GLU A 62 15.56 15.17 -1.26
CA GLU A 62 15.66 13.72 -1.02
C GLU A 62 15.73 13.38 0.46
N ARG A 63 15.81 14.39 1.32
CA ARG A 63 15.89 14.23 2.77
C ARG A 63 14.58 13.67 3.30
N ILE A 64 14.64 12.50 3.92
CA ILE A 64 13.50 11.83 4.54
C ILE A 64 13.44 12.26 6.00
N ASN A 65 12.31 12.84 6.39
CA ASN A 65 11.99 13.12 7.78
C ASN A 65 10.67 12.45 8.11
N ILE A 66 10.70 11.44 8.98
CA ILE A 66 9.51 10.67 9.35
C ILE A 66 8.69 11.47 10.36
N SER A 67 7.45 11.80 10.00
CA SER A 67 6.56 12.57 10.86
C SER A 67 6.13 11.80 12.12
N VAL A 68 5.80 12.53 13.19
CA VAL A 68 5.24 11.95 14.44
C VAL A 68 3.98 11.14 14.14
N THR A 69 3.16 11.58 13.20
CA THR A 69 1.95 10.87 12.77
C THR A 69 2.24 9.45 12.30
N SER A 70 3.34 9.23 11.56
CA SER A 70 3.74 7.88 11.15
C SER A 70 4.14 6.99 12.32
N TRP A 71 4.84 7.54 13.31
CA TRP A 71 5.20 6.81 14.51
C TRP A 71 3.96 6.40 15.31
N VAL A 72 2.96 7.27 15.42
CA VAL A 72 1.68 6.96 16.06
C VAL A 72 0.96 5.82 15.32
N TRP A 73 0.93 5.84 13.99
CA TRP A 73 0.35 4.77 13.18
C TRP A 73 1.06 3.42 13.37
N LEU A 74 2.39 3.42 13.40
CA LEU A 74 3.16 2.22 13.70
C LEU A 74 2.82 1.65 15.08
N LEU A 75 2.78 2.51 16.10
CA LEU A 75 2.46 2.11 17.46
C LEU A 75 1.04 1.54 17.56
N ALA A 76 0.05 2.21 16.96
CA ALA A 76 -1.33 1.77 16.95
C ALA A 76 -1.50 0.39 16.32
N VAL A 77 -0.84 0.16 15.18
CA VAL A 77 -0.89 -1.12 14.48
C VAL A 77 -0.25 -2.23 15.30
N VAL A 78 0.89 -1.99 15.95
CA VAL A 78 1.52 -2.95 16.88
C VAL A 78 0.62 -3.28 18.07
N VAL A 79 -0.09 -2.30 18.63
CA VAL A 79 -1.05 -2.52 19.72
C VAL A 79 -2.18 -3.47 19.29
N ILE A 80 -2.66 -3.35 18.06
CA ILE A 80 -3.69 -4.27 17.52
C ILE A 80 -3.14 -5.71 17.46
N GLU A 81 -1.88 -5.90 17.07
CA GLU A 81 -1.26 -7.24 17.04
C GLU A 81 -1.12 -7.82 18.45
N ILE A 82 -0.68 -7.01 19.41
CA ILE A 82 -0.57 -7.44 20.82
C ILE A 82 -1.94 -7.87 21.35
N ALA A 83 -2.99 -7.08 21.09
CA ALA A 83 -4.35 -7.42 21.48
C ALA A 83 -4.83 -8.73 20.82
N LEU A 84 -4.48 -8.96 19.55
CA LEU A 84 -4.79 -10.19 18.83
C LEU A 84 -4.13 -11.40 19.50
N VAL A 85 -2.83 -11.32 19.81
CA VAL A 85 -2.07 -12.39 20.47
C VAL A 85 -2.62 -12.69 21.86
N ILE A 86 -2.89 -11.66 22.68
CA ILE A 86 -3.49 -11.84 24.01
C ILE A 86 -4.85 -12.52 23.90
N GLY A 87 -5.68 -12.14 22.92
CA GLY A 87 -6.94 -12.81 22.64
C GLY A 87 -6.75 -14.30 22.38
N HIS A 88 -5.79 -14.67 21.53
CA HIS A 88 -5.52 -16.09 21.24
C HIS A 88 -5.07 -16.87 22.47
N LEU A 89 -4.22 -16.29 23.30
CA LEU A 89 -3.76 -16.91 24.55
C LEU A 89 -4.92 -17.12 25.52
N ASN A 90 -5.83 -16.16 25.66
CA ASN A 90 -7.00 -16.28 26.54
C ASN A 90 -7.98 -17.37 26.10
N PHE A 91 -8.11 -17.60 24.79
CA PHE A 91 -8.97 -18.65 24.24
C PHE A 91 -8.23 -20.00 24.05
N ASN A 92 -7.01 -20.14 24.56
CA ASN A 92 -6.18 -21.35 24.43
C ASN A 92 -6.03 -21.84 22.98
N LEU A 93 -5.89 -20.91 22.03
CA LEU A 93 -5.66 -21.26 20.63
C LEU A 93 -4.21 -21.69 20.41
N ASP A 94 -4.03 -22.71 19.58
CA ASP A 94 -2.69 -23.25 19.27
C ASP A 94 -1.79 -22.20 18.62
N ALA A 95 -0.48 -22.35 18.80
CA ALA A 95 0.53 -21.47 18.19
C ALA A 95 0.41 -21.37 16.66
N SER A 96 -0.06 -22.43 15.99
CA SER A 96 -0.30 -22.42 14.55
C SER A 96 -1.39 -21.43 14.13
N GLN A 97 -2.40 -21.21 14.97
CA GLN A 97 -3.47 -20.26 14.73
C GLN A 97 -3.01 -18.82 14.96
N ILE A 98 -2.19 -18.59 16.00
CA ILE A 98 -1.55 -17.30 16.26
C ILE A 98 -0.73 -16.86 15.03
N ILE A 99 0.12 -17.73 14.48
CA ILE A 99 0.94 -17.38 13.31
C ILE A 99 0.04 -17.03 12.10
N ARG A 100 -1.01 -17.80 11.86
CA ARG A 100 -1.94 -17.54 10.74
C ARG A 100 -2.70 -16.23 10.93
N SER A 101 -3.12 -15.92 12.14
CA SER A 101 -3.84 -14.68 12.45
C SER A 101 -2.92 -13.46 12.39
N SER A 102 -1.68 -13.55 12.88
CA SER A 102 -0.64 -12.52 12.72
C SER A 102 -0.32 -12.23 11.25
N LEU A 103 -0.22 -13.27 10.41
CA LEU A 103 0.00 -13.09 8.98
C LEU A 103 -1.20 -12.41 8.29
N ASN A 104 -2.42 -12.75 8.69
CA ASN A 104 -3.62 -12.09 8.19
C ASN A 104 -3.73 -10.65 8.72
N TRP A 105 -3.35 -10.39 9.97
CA TRP A 105 -3.25 -9.04 10.52
C TRP A 105 -2.26 -8.21 9.71
N TYR A 106 -1.09 -8.77 9.40
CA TYR A 106 -0.06 -8.06 8.65
C TYR A 106 -0.55 -7.62 7.26
N ARG A 107 -1.21 -8.54 6.53
CA ARG A 107 -1.75 -8.29 5.18
C ARG A 107 -2.89 -7.28 5.13
N ASN A 108 -3.63 -7.10 6.22
CA ASN A 108 -4.82 -6.25 6.26
C ASN A 108 -4.60 -4.95 7.03
N TRP A 109 -4.13 -5.03 8.28
CA TRP A 109 -3.97 -3.90 9.19
C TRP A 109 -2.52 -3.42 9.26
N GLY A 110 -1.58 -4.37 9.37
CA GLY A 110 -0.14 -4.13 9.41
C GLY A 110 0.33 -3.20 8.28
N ILE A 111 -0.16 -3.49 7.09
CA ILE A 111 0.18 -2.80 5.86
C ILE A 111 -0.19 -1.31 5.85
N PHE A 112 -1.21 -0.87 6.59
CA PHE A 112 -1.61 0.54 6.61
C PHE A 112 -0.50 1.42 7.17
N ALA A 113 0.11 1.02 8.29
CA ALA A 113 1.24 1.76 8.85
C ALA A 113 2.43 1.81 7.89
N LEU A 114 2.67 0.73 7.14
CA LEU A 114 3.71 0.70 6.11
C LEU A 114 3.42 1.70 4.99
N PHE A 115 2.19 1.79 4.49
CA PHE A 115 1.85 2.78 3.46
C PHE A 115 1.94 4.23 3.98
N VAL A 116 1.61 4.48 5.25
CA VAL A 116 1.81 5.80 5.87
C VAL A 116 3.30 6.16 5.95
N LEU A 117 4.18 5.19 6.26
CA LEU A 117 5.63 5.39 6.18
C LEU A 117 6.06 5.70 4.75
N VAL A 118 5.70 4.85 3.79
CA VAL A 118 6.05 4.97 2.37
C VAL A 118 5.69 6.36 1.80
N GLY A 119 4.67 7.03 2.32
CA GLY A 119 4.32 8.40 1.98
C GLY A 119 5.42 9.44 2.19
N HIS A 120 6.47 9.14 2.96
CA HIS A 120 7.63 10.02 3.18
C HIS A 120 8.69 9.89 2.08
N LEU A 121 8.54 8.93 1.16
CA LEU A 121 9.33 8.91 -0.07
C LEU A 121 8.95 10.09 -0.96
N ASN A 122 9.89 10.51 -1.82
CA ASN A 122 9.65 11.57 -2.79
C ASN A 122 8.69 11.10 -3.90
N ILE A 123 7.38 11.13 -3.63
CA ILE A 123 6.31 10.72 -4.54
C ILE A 123 5.42 11.93 -4.79
N ARG A 124 5.27 12.33 -6.06
CA ARG A 124 4.43 13.49 -6.39
C ARG A 124 2.95 13.15 -6.26
N THR A 125 2.23 13.90 -5.44
CA THR A 125 0.77 13.77 -5.25
C THR A 125 -0.01 13.86 -6.57
N LYS A 126 0.42 14.74 -7.49
CA LYS A 126 -0.15 14.87 -8.85
C LYS A 126 -0.15 13.56 -9.63
N LEU A 127 0.84 12.70 -9.41
CA LEU A 127 0.93 11.38 -10.05
C LEU A 127 -0.15 10.44 -9.49
N ILE A 128 -0.30 10.41 -8.16
CA ILE A 128 -1.31 9.57 -7.47
C ILE A 128 -2.72 9.97 -7.92
N TYR A 129 -3.02 11.27 -7.95
CA TYR A 129 -4.33 11.76 -8.41
C TYR A 129 -4.63 11.31 -9.83
N ARG A 130 -3.66 11.37 -10.75
CA ARG A 130 -3.87 10.92 -12.12
C ARG A 130 -4.04 9.41 -12.22
N ALA A 131 -3.27 8.63 -11.46
CA ALA A 131 -3.44 7.18 -11.40
C ALA A 131 -4.84 6.80 -10.90
N ALA A 132 -5.32 7.49 -9.86
CA ALA A 132 -6.67 7.30 -9.32
C ALA A 132 -7.75 7.63 -10.36
N CYS A 133 -7.62 8.73 -11.13
CA CYS A 133 -8.58 9.04 -12.21
C CYS A 133 -8.60 7.95 -13.29
N ILE A 134 -7.45 7.38 -13.66
CA ILE A 134 -7.37 6.27 -14.62
C ILE A 134 -8.08 5.04 -14.05
N LEU A 135 -7.83 4.70 -12.79
CA LEU A 135 -8.49 3.59 -12.11
C LEU A 135 -10.01 3.80 -12.03
N SER A 136 -10.47 5.00 -11.69
CA SER A 136 -11.90 5.33 -11.66
C SER A 136 -12.54 5.18 -13.04
N TYR A 137 -11.85 5.59 -14.11
CA TYR A 137 -12.32 5.39 -15.48
C TYR A 137 -12.43 3.90 -15.84
N GLN A 138 -11.43 3.09 -15.48
CA GLN A 138 -11.51 1.63 -15.63
C GLN A 138 -12.67 1.04 -14.82
N SER A 139 -12.91 1.59 -13.62
CA SER A 139 -13.99 1.14 -12.73
C SER A 139 -15.37 1.38 -13.33
N LEU A 140 -15.59 2.55 -13.94
CA LEU A 140 -16.83 2.87 -14.64
C LEU A 140 -17.13 1.85 -15.74
N PHE A 141 -16.11 1.50 -16.54
CA PHE A 141 -16.26 0.51 -17.60
C PHE A 141 -16.62 -0.88 -17.06
N ILE A 142 -15.96 -1.30 -15.98
CA ILE A 142 -16.20 -2.61 -15.36
C ILE A 142 -17.59 -2.67 -14.73
N VAL A 143 -18.03 -1.60 -14.06
CA VAL A 143 -19.40 -1.52 -13.49
C VAL A 143 -20.46 -1.67 -14.59
N ILE A 144 -20.28 -1.02 -15.74
CA ILE A 144 -21.21 -1.16 -16.88
C ILE A 144 -21.26 -2.62 -17.37
N ILE A 145 -20.10 -3.25 -17.57
CA ILE A 145 -20.02 -4.66 -18.00
C ILE A 145 -20.66 -5.59 -16.97
N SER A 146 -20.34 -5.44 -15.69
CA SER A 146 -20.89 -6.27 -14.61
C SER A 146 -22.40 -6.11 -14.49
N SER A 147 -22.92 -4.89 -14.66
CA SER A 147 -24.36 -4.63 -14.64
C SER A 147 -25.06 -5.31 -15.81
N LEU A 148 -24.55 -5.15 -17.05
CA LEU A 148 -25.10 -5.83 -18.23
C LEU A 148 -25.08 -7.36 -18.06
N ALA A 149 -23.96 -7.93 -17.60
CA ALA A 149 -23.85 -9.36 -17.35
C ALA A 149 -24.86 -9.87 -16.31
N ALA A 150 -25.19 -9.06 -15.30
CA ALA A 150 -26.22 -9.39 -14.32
C ALA A 150 -27.64 -9.38 -14.93
N PHE A 151 -27.93 -8.46 -15.84
CA PHE A 151 -29.23 -8.41 -16.52
C PHE A 151 -29.49 -9.62 -17.44
N PHE A 152 -28.46 -10.14 -18.12
CA PHE A 152 -28.59 -11.30 -19.02
C PHE A 152 -28.60 -12.67 -18.32
N LYS A 153 -28.46 -12.71 -16.99
CA LYS A 153 -28.43 -13.95 -16.20
C LYS A 153 -29.82 -14.43 -15.72
N PHE A 154 -30.90 -13.99 -16.38
CA PHE A 154 -32.28 -14.46 -16.18
C PHE A 154 -32.79 -15.23 -17.39
#